data_AF-A0A6P2B279-F1
#
_entry.id   AF-A0A6P2B279-F1
#
_cell.length_a   1.000
_cell.length_b   1.000
_cell.length_c   1.000
_cell.angle_alpha   90.00
_cell.angle_beta   90.00
_cell.angle_gamma   90.00
#
_symmetry.space_group_name_H-M   'P 1'
#
loop_
_entity.id
_entity.type
_entity.pdbx_description
1 polymer ?
#
loop_
_entity_poly.entity_id
_entity_poly.type
_entity_poly.pdbx_seq_one_letter_code
_entity_poly.pdbx_strand_id
1 'polypeptide(L)'
;MHRKFTAIVLACLSAILVAACDIVLVSVETENNCSQVNISYTLEESLLEYNIYIINASSGELLGSVTDIPVTDASVGSLVIQFGQEFPPATELIGVIEGGLLGEEPEESSSFIFSCSSRDGRVNFNQGFGDPAIVYAPQIRFDEQGVEVFMLDENGNGQPVFRLTLDEITAIMSEETISENQLVAASDDNFIEFYRLTTGEIQVNMGPDFEGKTFVYVLSVPDFRVTNYYTFK
;
A
#
# COMPACT_ATOMS: atom_id res chain seq x y z
N MET A 1 10.34 -26.75 -25.03
CA MET A 1 10.83 -25.36 -25.16
C MET A 1 9.64 -24.42 -24.95
N HIS A 2 9.26 -24.19 -23.69
CA HIS A 2 8.10 -23.38 -23.33
C HIS A 2 8.55 -22.36 -22.28
N ARG A 3 8.52 -21.08 -22.69
CA ARG A 3 8.79 -19.93 -21.83
C ARG A 3 7.67 -19.86 -20.79
N LYS A 4 8.02 -19.94 -19.51
CA LYS A 4 7.10 -19.64 -18.40
C LYS A 4 7.17 -18.14 -18.13
N PHE A 5 5.99 -17.53 -18.08
CA PHE A 5 5.77 -16.12 -17.82
C PHE A 5 6.12 -15.78 -16.37
N THR A 6 6.81 -14.65 -16.20
CA THR A 6 7.01 -13.97 -14.92
C THR A 6 5.71 -13.27 -14.55
N ALA A 7 5.11 -13.61 -13.41
CA ALA A 7 4.03 -12.83 -12.81
C ALA A 7 4.67 -11.79 -11.86
N ILE A 8 4.49 -10.51 -12.18
CA ILE A 8 4.81 -9.39 -11.30
C ILE A 8 3.59 -9.21 -10.41
N VAL A 9 3.70 -9.52 -9.12
CA VAL A 9 2.68 -9.21 -8.10
C VAL A 9 3.12 -7.94 -7.41
N LEU A 10 2.55 -6.81 -7.84
CA LEU A 10 2.72 -5.48 -7.26
C LEU A 10 1.43 -5.17 -6.50
N ALA A 11 1.46 -5.25 -5.17
CA ALA A 11 0.33 -4.89 -4.31
C ALA A 11 0.56 -3.52 -3.64
N CYS A 12 1.00 -2.55 -4.44
CA CYS A 12 0.58 -1.16 -4.28
C CYS A 12 -0.54 -0.96 -5.31
N LEU A 13 -1.62 -0.26 -4.97
CA LEU A 13 -2.57 0.22 -5.99
C LEU A 13 -1.91 1.36 -6.77
N SER A 14 -0.78 1.09 -7.43
CA SER A 14 -0.24 1.93 -8.49
C SER A 14 -1.17 1.72 -9.68
N ALA A 15 -2.12 2.62 -9.85
CA ALA A 15 -2.83 2.76 -11.12
C ALA A 15 -1.79 3.19 -12.17
N ILE A 16 -1.13 2.23 -12.81
CA ILE A 16 -0.28 2.51 -13.98
C ILE A 16 -1.24 2.79 -15.13
N LEU A 17 -1.62 4.05 -15.29
CA LEU A 17 -2.43 4.51 -16.40
C LEU A 17 -1.49 4.69 -17.62
N VAL A 18 -1.59 3.80 -18.60
CA VAL A 18 -0.96 3.98 -19.91
C VAL A 18 -2.03 4.53 -20.84
N ALA A 19 -2.29 5.83 -20.76
CA ALA A 19 -3.06 6.54 -21.78
C ALA A 19 -2.17 6.87 -22.98
N ALA A 20 -2.76 7.05 -24.16
CA ALA A 20 -2.04 7.25 -25.43
C ALA A 20 -1.36 8.62 -25.59
N CYS A 21 -1.07 9.32 -24.48
CA CYS A 21 -0.32 10.56 -24.43
C CYS A 21 0.99 10.32 -23.66
N ASP A 22 2.01 11.09 -24.02
CA ASP A 22 3.29 11.27 -23.33
C ASP A 22 3.19 10.98 -21.81
N ILE A 23 4.01 10.04 -21.33
CA ILE A 23 3.66 9.16 -20.20
C ILE A 23 3.79 9.89 -18.86
N VAL A 24 2.64 10.19 -18.24
CA VAL A 24 2.55 10.64 -16.86
C VAL A 24 2.36 9.43 -15.93
N LEU A 25 3.42 8.99 -15.25
CA LEU A 25 3.32 7.93 -14.24
C LEU A 25 2.78 8.54 -12.95
N VAL A 26 1.59 8.10 -12.52
CA VAL A 26 0.96 8.57 -11.29
C VAL A 26 0.79 7.41 -10.32
N SER A 27 1.32 7.59 -9.11
CA SER A 27 1.04 6.71 -7.98
C SER A 27 0.26 7.49 -6.93
N VAL A 28 -0.83 6.90 -6.45
CA VAL A 28 -1.76 7.53 -5.51
C VAL A 28 -1.86 6.69 -4.26
N GLU A 29 -1.54 7.29 -3.12
CA GLU A 29 -1.70 6.69 -1.80
C GLU A 29 -2.72 7.52 -1.00
N THR A 30 -3.69 6.83 -0.37
CA THR A 30 -4.64 7.46 0.56
C THR A 30 -4.13 7.25 1.99
N GLU A 31 -4.20 8.29 2.81
CA GLU A 31 -3.78 8.23 4.23
C GLU A 31 -4.87 8.76 5.15
N ASN A 32 -4.75 8.50 6.46
CA ASN A 32 -5.59 9.08 7.51
C ASN A 32 -7.11 8.95 7.27
N ASN A 33 -7.62 7.71 7.12
CA ASN A 33 -9.02 7.47 6.74
C ASN A 33 -9.44 8.21 5.46
N CYS A 34 -8.51 8.31 4.50
CA CYS A 34 -8.75 9.06 3.27
C CYS A 34 -9.12 10.53 3.55
N SER A 35 -8.47 11.17 4.52
CA SER A 35 -8.54 12.64 4.70
C SER A 35 -7.54 13.36 3.79
N GLN A 36 -6.61 12.63 3.20
CA GLN A 36 -5.62 13.16 2.27
C GLN A 36 -5.22 12.12 1.23
N VAL A 37 -4.69 12.62 0.12
CA VAL A 37 -4.10 11.83 -0.96
C VAL A 37 -2.70 12.34 -1.28
N ASN A 38 -1.75 11.42 -1.27
CA ASN A 38 -0.39 11.64 -1.74
C ASN A 38 -0.29 11.18 -3.20
N ILE A 39 0.13 12.08 -4.08
CA ILE A 39 0.26 11.83 -5.51
C ILE A 39 1.74 11.97 -5.85
N SER A 40 2.36 10.86 -6.23
CA SER A 40 3.69 10.87 -6.84
C SER A 40 3.52 10.86 -8.36
N TYR A 41 4.21 11.75 -9.05
CA TYR A 41 4.07 11.93 -10.48
C TYR A 41 5.42 12.06 -11.17
N THR A 42 5.45 11.66 -12.45
CA THR A 42 6.52 11.98 -13.40
C THR A 42 5.86 12.66 -14.59
N LEU A 43 6.30 13.88 -14.92
CA LEU A 43 5.76 14.66 -16.05
C LEU A 43 6.76 14.70 -17.21
N GLU A 44 6.26 14.68 -18.43
CA GLU A 44 7.07 14.90 -19.63
C GLU A 44 7.22 16.39 -19.96
N GLU A 45 8.31 16.74 -20.64
CA GLU A 45 8.73 18.13 -20.91
C GLU A 45 7.88 18.85 -21.98
N SER A 46 6.93 18.16 -22.62
CA SER A 46 6.14 18.74 -23.71
C SER A 46 5.07 19.74 -23.25
N LEU A 47 4.73 19.75 -21.95
CA LEU A 47 3.74 20.63 -21.36
C LEU A 47 4.37 21.59 -20.33
N LEU A 48 3.77 22.77 -20.18
CA LEU A 48 4.31 23.82 -19.31
C LEU A 48 3.63 23.84 -17.94
N GLU A 49 2.38 23.42 -17.87
CA GLU A 49 1.58 23.40 -16.64
C GLU A 49 0.66 22.19 -16.59
N TYR A 50 0.44 21.69 -15.37
CA TYR A 50 -0.53 20.66 -15.07
C TYR A 50 -1.44 21.08 -13.93
N ASN A 51 -2.71 20.68 -14.04
CA ASN A 51 -3.71 20.77 -12.98
C ASN A 51 -4.11 19.36 -12.56
N ILE A 52 -4.19 19.12 -11.26
CA ILE A 52 -4.66 17.85 -10.70
C ILE A 52 -5.89 18.11 -9.84
N TYR A 53 -6.94 17.33 -10.06
CA TYR A 53 -8.20 17.39 -9.33
C TYR A 53 -8.54 16.04 -8.73
N ILE A 54 -9.16 16.03 -7.55
CA ILE A 54 -9.73 14.85 -6.94
C ILE A 54 -11.24 15.05 -6.77
N ILE A 55 -12.01 14.11 -7.31
CA ILE A 55 -13.47 14.19 -7.40
C ILE A 55 -14.05 12.95 -6.70
N ASN A 56 -15.12 13.11 -5.93
CA ASN A 56 -15.88 11.98 -5.42
C ASN A 56 -16.62 11.29 -6.59
N ALA A 57 -16.36 10.01 -6.83
CA ALA A 57 -16.91 9.31 -7.99
C ALA A 57 -18.46 9.22 -7.95
N SER A 58 -19.05 9.18 -6.76
CA SER A 58 -20.49 9.00 -6.57
C SER A 58 -21.28 10.30 -6.66
N SER A 59 -20.75 11.39 -6.09
CA SER A 59 -21.44 12.69 -6.04
C SER A 59 -21.00 13.64 -7.16
N GLY A 60 -19.83 13.42 -7.77
CA GLY A 60 -19.20 14.35 -8.70
C GLY A 60 -18.63 15.61 -8.04
N GLU A 61 -18.59 15.65 -6.71
CA GLU A 61 -18.07 16.79 -5.94
C GLU A 61 -16.53 16.89 -6.06
N LEU A 62 -16.03 18.10 -6.34
CA LEU A 62 -14.60 18.40 -6.28
C LEU A 62 -14.15 18.45 -4.82
N LEU A 63 -13.22 17.58 -4.46
CA LEU A 63 -12.73 17.41 -3.08
C LEU A 63 -11.46 18.20 -2.81
N GLY A 64 -10.64 18.42 -3.84
CA GLY A 64 -9.41 19.18 -3.77
C GLY A 64 -8.73 19.27 -5.11
N SER A 65 -7.85 20.25 -5.27
CA SER A 65 -7.08 20.45 -6.49
C SER A 65 -5.74 21.10 -6.21
N VAL A 66 -4.78 20.86 -7.10
CA VAL A 66 -3.54 21.63 -7.22
C VAL A 66 -3.46 22.11 -8.65
N THR A 67 -3.39 23.43 -8.83
CA THR A 67 -3.29 24.07 -10.15
C THR A 67 -1.89 24.62 -10.36
N ASP A 68 -1.58 24.92 -11.61
CA ASP A 68 -0.37 25.65 -12.01
C ASP A 68 0.92 24.95 -11.53
N ILE A 69 0.95 23.61 -11.59
CA ILE A 69 2.13 22.82 -11.24
C ILE A 69 3.18 23.09 -12.32
N PRO A 70 4.28 23.80 -12.00
CA PRO A 70 5.26 24.16 -13.00
C PRO A 70 6.07 22.93 -13.42
N VAL A 71 6.25 22.76 -14.73
CA VAL A 71 7.13 21.72 -15.28
C VAL A 71 8.52 22.35 -15.47
N THR A 72 9.51 21.83 -14.76
CA THR A 72 10.92 22.14 -15.00
C THR A 72 11.63 20.81 -15.28
N ASP A 73 12.21 20.64 -16.47
CA ASP A 73 12.98 19.48 -17.00
C ASP A 73 12.74 18.13 -16.28
N ALA A 74 12.05 17.20 -16.95
CA ALA A 74 11.67 15.87 -16.44
C ALA A 74 11.26 15.88 -14.94
N SER A 75 10.11 16.52 -14.66
CA SER A 75 9.69 16.78 -13.29
C SER A 75 9.14 15.51 -12.63
N VAL A 76 9.98 14.86 -11.82
CA VAL A 76 9.52 13.92 -10.79
C VAL A 76 9.13 14.73 -9.56
N GLY A 77 7.92 14.53 -9.06
CA GLY A 77 7.41 15.26 -7.92
C GLY A 77 6.46 14.46 -7.05
N SER A 78 6.16 15.01 -5.89
CA SER A 78 5.13 14.51 -4.99
C SER A 78 4.30 15.68 -4.49
N LEU A 79 2.98 15.54 -4.48
CA LEU A 79 2.07 16.50 -3.88
C LEU A 79 1.08 15.83 -2.94
N VAL A 80 0.56 16.61 -2.00
CA VAL A 80 -0.44 16.16 -1.02
C VAL A 80 -1.69 17.01 -1.19
N ILE A 81 -2.82 16.35 -1.41
CA ILE A 81 -4.14 16.99 -1.45
C ILE A 81 -4.88 16.61 -0.18
N GLN A 82 -5.13 17.59 0.68
CA GLN A 82 -5.93 17.43 1.89
C GLN A 82 -7.42 17.59 1.54
N PHE A 83 -8.24 16.66 1.96
CA PHE A 83 -9.69 16.77 1.90
C PHE A 83 -10.18 17.38 3.21
N GLY A 84 -11.07 18.36 3.14
CA GLY A 84 -11.65 18.99 4.34
C GLY A 84 -12.53 18.08 5.19
N GLN A 85 -12.59 16.78 4.88
CA GLN A 85 -13.39 15.75 5.53
C GLN A 85 -12.74 14.37 5.37
N GLU A 86 -13.07 13.44 6.26
CA GLU A 86 -12.71 12.02 6.15
C GLU A 86 -13.73 11.29 5.26
N PHE A 87 -13.26 10.38 4.41
CA PHE A 87 -14.13 9.55 3.58
C PHE A 87 -14.21 8.12 4.12
N PRO A 88 -15.40 7.50 4.08
CA PRO A 88 -15.52 6.14 4.56
C PRO A 88 -14.68 5.16 3.71
N PRO A 89 -14.29 4.03 4.31
CA PRO A 89 -13.78 2.85 3.61
C PRO A 89 -14.47 2.58 2.27
N ALA A 90 -13.69 2.24 1.23
CA ALA A 90 -14.17 1.88 -0.10
C ALA A 90 -14.89 3.01 -0.88
N THR A 91 -14.83 4.26 -0.42
CA THR A 91 -15.26 5.40 -1.23
C THR A 91 -14.41 5.49 -2.50
N GLU A 92 -15.04 5.47 -3.67
CA GLU A 92 -14.33 5.66 -4.94
C GLU A 92 -14.11 7.16 -5.22
N LEU A 93 -12.87 7.49 -5.57
CA LEU A 93 -12.42 8.81 -5.95
C LEU A 93 -11.85 8.77 -7.38
N ILE A 94 -12.04 9.86 -8.10
CA ILE A 94 -11.54 10.06 -9.46
C ILE A 94 -10.45 11.13 -9.37
N GLY A 95 -9.23 10.78 -9.74
CA GLY A 95 -8.20 11.76 -10.04
C GLY A 95 -8.25 12.17 -11.49
N VAL A 96 -8.22 13.46 -11.76
CA VAL A 96 -8.16 14.03 -13.11
C VAL A 96 -6.89 14.85 -13.21
N ILE A 97 -6.14 14.64 -14.29
CA ILE A 97 -4.95 15.41 -14.63
C ILE A 97 -5.23 16.10 -15.96
N GLU A 98 -5.12 17.42 -15.95
CA GLU A 98 -5.24 18.25 -17.14
C GLU A 98 -3.88 18.89 -17.43
N GLY A 99 -3.44 18.81 -18.67
CA GLY A 99 -2.16 19.35 -19.12
C GLY A 99 -2.36 20.35 -20.26
N GLY A 100 -1.55 21.41 -20.27
CA GLY A 100 -1.65 22.46 -21.28
C GLY A 100 -0.43 23.36 -21.38
N LEU A 101 -0.49 24.29 -22.34
CA LEU A 101 0.43 25.41 -22.43
C LEU A 101 0.03 26.50 -21.44
N LEU A 102 1.03 27.23 -20.93
CA LEU A 102 0.86 28.30 -19.94
C LEU A 102 -0.17 29.34 -20.42
N GLY A 103 -1.28 29.45 -19.69
CA GLY A 103 -2.35 30.41 -19.97
C GLY A 103 -3.30 30.03 -21.12
N GLU A 104 -3.24 28.79 -21.62
CA GLU A 104 -4.19 28.23 -22.58
C GLU A 104 -5.13 27.23 -21.91
N GLU A 105 -6.28 26.96 -22.54
CA GLU A 105 -7.18 25.89 -22.09
C GLU A 105 -6.46 24.53 -22.22
N PRO A 106 -6.65 23.59 -21.28
CA PRO A 106 -5.96 22.31 -21.31
C PRO A 106 -6.32 21.52 -22.57
N GLU A 107 -5.29 21.10 -23.31
CA GLU A 107 -5.44 20.33 -24.55
C GLU A 107 -5.57 18.83 -24.28
N GLU A 108 -5.02 18.37 -23.14
CA GLU A 108 -5.00 16.96 -22.76
C GLU A 108 -5.60 16.74 -21.37
N SER A 109 -6.42 15.69 -21.25
CA SER A 109 -6.96 15.25 -19.97
C SER A 109 -6.85 13.74 -19.82
N SER A 110 -6.45 13.30 -18.64
CA SER A 110 -6.43 11.90 -18.23
C SER A 110 -7.12 11.74 -16.89
N SER A 111 -7.78 10.60 -16.68
CA SER A 111 -8.43 10.29 -15.40
C SER A 111 -8.06 8.90 -14.91
N PHE A 112 -8.00 8.75 -13.60
CA PHE A 112 -7.75 7.49 -12.91
C PHE A 112 -8.71 7.35 -11.73
N ILE A 113 -9.11 6.12 -11.43
CA ILE A 113 -10.01 5.82 -10.30
C ILE A 113 -9.18 5.13 -9.22
N PHE A 114 -9.37 5.56 -7.98
CA PHE A 114 -8.79 4.93 -6.81
C PHE A 114 -9.83 4.89 -5.68
N SER A 115 -9.67 3.97 -4.74
CA SER A 115 -10.58 3.88 -3.60
C SER A 115 -9.87 4.33 -2.33
N CYS A 116 -10.62 4.99 -1.45
CA CYS A 116 -10.26 5.20 -0.07
C CYS A 116 -10.06 3.83 0.57
N SER A 117 -8.82 3.39 0.65
CA SER A 117 -8.52 2.13 1.32
C SER A 117 -8.74 2.37 2.81
N SER A 118 -9.71 1.67 3.40
CA SER A 118 -9.65 1.45 4.82
C SER A 118 -8.58 0.40 5.04
N ARG A 119 -7.32 0.84 5.05
CA ARG A 119 -6.38 0.13 5.88
C ARG A 119 -6.91 0.33 7.29
N ASP A 120 -7.67 -0.64 7.77
CA ASP A 120 -7.99 -0.79 9.19
C ASP A 120 -6.73 -1.07 10.03
N GLY A 121 -5.55 -0.98 9.40
CA GLY A 121 -4.22 -1.26 9.94
C GLY A 121 -3.70 -2.61 9.45
N ARG A 122 -4.51 -3.41 8.75
CA ARG A 122 -4.10 -4.73 8.28
C ARG A 122 -3.15 -4.62 7.10
N VAL A 123 -2.10 -5.41 7.19
CA VAL A 123 -1.12 -5.70 6.15
C VAL A 123 -1.75 -6.57 5.06
N ASN A 124 -2.60 -7.52 5.45
CA ASN A 124 -3.26 -8.48 4.56
C ASN A 124 -4.70 -8.08 4.17
N PHE A 125 -5.03 -6.79 4.17
CA PHE A 125 -6.39 -6.30 3.92
C PHE A 125 -6.98 -6.69 2.54
N ASN A 126 -6.13 -6.93 1.54
CA ASN A 126 -6.53 -7.20 0.15
C ASN A 126 -6.91 -8.66 -0.15
N GLN A 127 -6.68 -9.61 0.76
CA GLN A 127 -6.94 -11.04 0.50
C GLN A 127 -8.38 -11.49 0.88
N GLY A 128 -9.22 -10.56 1.34
CA GLY A 128 -10.57 -10.88 1.83
C GLY A 128 -10.54 -11.74 3.10
N PHE A 129 -11.70 -12.27 3.51
CA PHE A 129 -11.83 -13.18 4.67
C PHE A 129 -11.24 -14.59 4.43
N GLY A 130 -10.42 -14.76 3.39
CA GLY A 130 -9.81 -16.05 3.04
C GLY A 130 -8.55 -16.39 3.85
N ASP A 131 -7.90 -15.38 4.44
CA ASP A 131 -6.73 -15.59 5.27
C ASP A 131 -7.15 -16.12 6.66
N PRO A 132 -6.47 -17.15 7.19
CA PRO A 132 -6.81 -17.74 8.49
C PRO A 132 -6.34 -16.86 9.67
N ALA A 133 -5.63 -15.78 9.39
CA ALA A 133 -5.14 -14.84 10.37
C ALA A 133 -5.07 -13.42 9.80
N ILE A 134 -5.06 -12.46 10.70
CA ILE A 134 -4.99 -11.04 10.43
C ILE A 134 -3.65 -10.53 10.94
N VAL A 135 -2.90 -9.83 10.09
CA VAL A 135 -1.65 -9.17 10.46
C VAL A 135 -1.89 -7.67 10.46
N TYR A 136 -1.81 -7.05 11.62
CA TYR A 136 -1.72 -5.60 11.76
C TYR A 136 -0.26 -5.19 11.84
N ALA A 137 0.12 -4.18 11.07
CA ALA A 137 1.35 -3.46 11.30
C ALA A 137 0.98 -1.98 11.40
N PRO A 138 0.50 -1.53 12.57
CA PRO A 138 0.02 -0.18 12.73
C PRO A 138 1.17 0.80 12.51
N GLN A 139 1.13 1.50 11.37
CA GLN A 139 1.64 2.86 11.30
C GLN A 139 0.61 3.89 11.82
N ILE A 140 -0.66 3.51 12.01
CA ILE A 140 -1.78 4.47 11.97
C ILE A 140 -2.76 4.38 13.17
N ARG A 141 -2.73 3.34 14.02
CA ARG A 141 -3.67 3.24 15.14
C ARG A 141 -2.96 2.99 16.46
N PHE A 142 -3.21 3.90 17.42
CA PHE A 142 -2.89 3.80 18.86
C PHE A 142 -1.41 3.78 19.19
N ASP A 143 -0.75 4.95 19.15
CA ASP A 143 0.41 5.40 19.97
C ASP A 143 1.63 4.46 20.18
N GLU A 144 1.60 3.26 19.60
CA GLU A 144 2.48 2.11 19.82
C GLU A 144 2.70 1.47 18.44
N GLN A 145 3.83 1.81 17.83
CA GLN A 145 4.26 1.22 16.56
C GLN A 145 4.65 -0.24 16.80
N GLY A 146 4.31 -1.16 15.89
CA GLY A 146 4.61 -2.58 16.06
C GLY A 146 3.96 -3.50 15.03
N VAL A 147 3.99 -4.81 15.29
CA VAL A 147 3.28 -5.85 14.54
C VAL A 147 2.41 -6.64 15.53
N GLU A 148 1.13 -6.75 15.22
CA GLU A 148 0.17 -7.56 15.97
C GLU A 148 -0.43 -8.61 15.03
N VAL A 149 -0.45 -9.86 15.47
CA VAL A 149 -1.04 -10.94 14.68
C VAL A 149 -2.17 -11.59 15.47
N PHE A 150 -3.31 -11.73 14.79
CA PHE A 150 -4.51 -12.35 15.32
C PHE A 150 -4.88 -13.55 14.46
N MET A 151 -5.21 -14.68 15.07
CA MET A 151 -5.79 -15.83 14.37
C MET A 151 -7.30 -15.66 14.32
N LEU A 152 -7.94 -15.99 13.20
CA LEU A 152 -9.39 -15.91 13.07
C LEU A 152 -10.05 -17.20 13.54
N ASP A 153 -11.07 -17.08 14.40
CA ASP A 153 -11.97 -18.21 14.69
C ASP A 153 -12.98 -18.44 13.54
N GLU A 154 -13.76 -19.51 13.65
CA GLU A 154 -14.78 -19.87 12.65
C GLU A 154 -15.87 -18.80 12.44
N ASN A 155 -16.02 -17.86 13.38
CA ASN A 155 -16.96 -16.75 13.30
C ASN A 155 -16.30 -15.45 12.78
N GLY A 156 -15.01 -15.50 12.43
CA GLY A 156 -14.22 -14.35 11.99
C GLY A 156 -13.79 -13.42 13.13
N ASN A 157 -13.86 -13.85 14.40
CA ASN A 157 -13.30 -13.08 15.50
C ASN A 157 -11.79 -13.32 15.61
N GLY A 158 -11.02 -12.24 15.75
CA GLY A 158 -9.58 -12.33 15.99
C GLY A 158 -9.25 -12.73 17.42
N GLN A 159 -8.42 -13.76 17.58
CA GLN A 159 -7.75 -14.15 18.81
C GLN A 159 -6.28 -13.71 18.74
N PRO A 160 -5.76 -12.95 19.71
CA PRO A 160 -4.38 -12.49 19.68
C PRO A 160 -3.42 -13.67 19.74
N VAL A 161 -2.39 -13.65 18.88
CA VAL A 161 -1.38 -14.70 18.79
C VAL A 161 -0.08 -14.18 19.41
N PHE A 162 0.45 -13.10 18.83
CA PHE A 162 1.57 -12.36 19.40
C PHE A 162 1.49 -10.89 19.01
N ARG A 163 2.20 -10.07 19.79
CA ARG A 163 2.41 -8.65 19.60
C ARG A 163 3.89 -8.35 19.77
N LEU A 164 4.47 -7.64 18.82
CA LEU A 164 5.83 -7.13 18.89
C LEU A 164 5.78 -5.61 18.74
N THR A 165 6.31 -4.91 19.73
CA THR A 165 6.49 -3.46 19.69
C THR A 165 7.62 -3.08 18.73
N LEU A 166 7.64 -1.82 18.29
CA LEU A 166 8.73 -1.30 17.47
C LEU A 166 10.08 -1.40 18.19
N ASP A 167 10.12 -1.22 19.50
CA ASP A 167 11.37 -1.34 20.27
C ASP A 167 11.88 -2.78 20.28
N GLU A 168 10.98 -3.76 20.47
CA GLU A 168 11.32 -5.18 20.37
C GLU A 168 11.79 -5.53 18.97
N ILE A 169 11.07 -5.08 17.94
CA ILE A 169 11.47 -5.27 16.54
C ILE A 169 12.82 -4.63 16.27
N THR A 170 13.04 -3.39 16.69
CA THR A 170 14.31 -2.68 16.53
C THR A 170 15.44 -3.44 17.21
N ALA A 171 15.21 -3.97 18.41
CA ALA A 171 16.17 -4.80 19.12
C ALA A 171 16.49 -6.09 18.37
N ILE A 172 15.46 -6.79 17.88
CA ILE A 172 15.60 -7.99 17.03
C ILE A 172 16.42 -7.67 15.77
N MET A 173 16.17 -6.51 15.14
CA MET A 173 16.83 -6.10 13.90
C MET A 173 18.24 -5.52 14.10
N SER A 174 18.61 -5.13 15.33
CA SER A 174 19.86 -4.43 15.63
C SER A 174 21.13 -5.28 15.49
N GLU A 175 21.03 -6.62 15.46
CA GLU A 175 22.20 -7.47 15.28
C GLU A 175 22.71 -7.36 13.83
N GLU A 176 23.95 -6.96 13.60
CA GLU A 176 24.40 -6.48 12.28
C GLU A 176 24.32 -7.49 11.13
N THR A 177 24.13 -8.78 11.37
CA THR A 177 23.80 -9.75 10.30
C THR A 177 23.47 -11.11 10.90
N ILE A 178 22.41 -11.77 10.42
CA ILE A 178 22.13 -13.19 10.70
C ILE A 178 22.55 -14.05 9.52
N SER A 179 23.12 -15.22 9.78
CA SER A 179 23.57 -16.14 8.73
C SER A 179 22.45 -16.99 8.12
N GLU A 180 21.33 -17.09 8.82
CA GLU A 180 20.13 -17.84 8.44
C GLU A 180 18.88 -17.14 8.95
N ASN A 181 17.74 -17.35 8.29
CA ASN A 181 16.47 -16.81 8.75
C ASN A 181 16.16 -17.36 10.15
N GLN A 182 15.78 -16.48 11.07
CA GLN A 182 15.60 -16.81 12.47
C GLN A 182 14.14 -16.75 12.85
N LEU A 183 13.58 -17.82 13.41
CA LEU A 183 12.26 -17.79 14.04
C LEU A 183 12.32 -16.94 15.31
N VAL A 184 11.46 -15.93 15.40
CA VAL A 184 11.39 -14.99 16.53
C VAL A 184 10.22 -15.32 17.43
N ALA A 185 9.05 -15.60 16.84
CA ALA A 185 7.82 -15.92 17.54
C ALA A 185 6.97 -16.90 16.72
N ALA A 186 6.15 -17.71 17.39
CA ALA A 186 5.20 -18.60 16.75
C ALA A 186 3.95 -18.76 17.62
N SER A 187 2.82 -19.12 17.00
CA SER A 187 1.66 -19.65 17.72
C SER A 187 1.98 -21.01 18.34
N ASP A 188 1.24 -21.42 19.37
CA ASP A 188 1.45 -22.68 20.08
C ASP A 188 1.41 -23.92 19.16
N ASP A 189 0.64 -23.83 18.07
CA ASP A 189 0.48 -24.88 17.05
C ASP A 189 1.42 -24.71 15.85
N ASN A 190 2.27 -23.68 15.83
CA ASN A 190 3.11 -23.25 14.70
C ASN A 190 2.32 -22.97 13.40
N PHE A 191 1.01 -22.72 13.50
CA PHE A 191 0.21 -22.29 12.37
C PHE A 191 0.60 -20.88 11.91
N ILE A 192 1.11 -20.04 12.81
CA ILE A 192 1.62 -18.71 12.52
C ILE A 192 3.04 -18.63 13.03
N GLU A 193 3.94 -18.15 12.18
CA GLU A 193 5.35 -18.04 12.51
C GLU A 193 5.88 -16.67 12.06
N PHE A 194 6.67 -16.04 12.90
CA PHE A 194 7.32 -14.77 12.63
C PHE A 194 8.82 -14.98 12.55
N TYR A 195 9.41 -14.58 11.43
CA TYR A 195 10.83 -14.72 11.17
C TYR A 195 11.49 -13.36 10.96
N ARG A 196 12.75 -13.30 11.35
CA ARG A 196 13.72 -12.31 10.87
C ARG A 196 14.47 -12.90 9.70
N LEU A 197 14.51 -12.19 8.58
CA LEU A 197 15.20 -12.62 7.37
C LEU A 197 16.63 -12.10 7.32
N THR A 198 17.51 -12.85 6.64
CA THR A 198 18.90 -12.43 6.40
C THR A 198 19.02 -11.13 5.58
N THR A 199 17.94 -10.74 4.89
CA THR A 199 17.82 -9.49 4.14
C THR A 199 17.57 -8.26 5.01
N GLY A 200 17.35 -8.42 6.32
CA GLY A 200 16.93 -7.32 7.19
C GLY A 200 15.43 -7.01 7.08
N GLU A 201 14.63 -7.96 6.59
CA GLU A 201 13.18 -7.89 6.57
C GLU A 201 12.57 -8.81 7.63
N ILE A 202 11.28 -8.62 7.89
CA ILE A 202 10.46 -9.50 8.71
C ILE A 202 9.60 -10.35 7.79
N GLN A 203 9.32 -11.60 8.19
CA GLN A 203 8.38 -12.47 7.49
C GLN A 203 7.35 -13.04 8.45
N VAL A 204 6.08 -13.05 8.05
CA VAL A 204 4.98 -13.72 8.74
C VAL A 204 4.46 -14.84 7.86
N ASN A 205 4.55 -16.07 8.34
CA ASN A 205 3.93 -17.25 7.72
C ASN A 205 2.61 -17.55 8.44
N MET A 206 1.59 -17.95 7.68
CA MET A 206 0.29 -18.38 8.20
C MET A 206 -0.18 -19.60 7.40
N GLY A 207 -0.50 -20.69 8.09
CA GLY A 207 -0.93 -21.95 7.48
C GLY A 207 -0.05 -23.14 7.86
N PRO A 208 -0.25 -24.30 7.21
CA PRO A 208 -1.09 -24.49 6.03
C PRO A 208 -2.60 -24.43 6.32
N ASP A 209 -3.38 -23.80 5.43
CA ASP A 209 -4.85 -23.77 5.50
C ASP A 209 -5.50 -25.12 5.12
N PHE A 210 -6.84 -25.17 5.04
CA PHE A 210 -7.58 -26.38 4.68
C PHE A 210 -7.29 -26.90 3.25
N GLU A 211 -6.74 -26.08 2.36
CA GLU A 211 -6.28 -26.46 1.02
C GLU A 211 -4.80 -26.85 0.99
N GLY A 212 -4.11 -26.80 2.14
CA GLY A 212 -2.69 -27.05 2.30
C GLY A 212 -1.82 -25.82 2.02
N LYS A 213 -2.39 -24.61 1.97
CA LYS A 213 -1.66 -23.41 1.55
C LYS A 213 -1.03 -22.65 2.71
N THR A 214 0.21 -22.23 2.55
CA THR A 214 0.88 -21.30 3.49
C THR A 214 0.98 -19.93 2.86
N PHE A 215 0.44 -18.93 3.55
CA PHE A 215 0.48 -17.52 3.21
C PHE A 215 1.71 -16.89 3.84
N VAL A 216 2.49 -16.15 3.07
CA VAL A 216 3.75 -15.56 3.52
C VAL A 216 3.76 -14.08 3.20
N TYR A 217 3.99 -13.25 4.22
CA TYR A 217 4.06 -11.80 4.13
C TYR A 217 5.45 -11.33 4.52
N VAL A 218 6.12 -10.59 3.65
CA VAL A 218 7.43 -9.98 3.95
C VAL A 218 7.26 -8.48 4.14
N LEU A 219 7.81 -7.96 5.24
CA LEU A 219 7.65 -6.58 5.69
C LEU A 219 9.02 -5.91 5.79
N SER A 220 9.14 -4.70 5.22
CA SER A 220 10.29 -3.84 5.46
C SER A 220 10.23 -3.20 6.85
N VAL A 221 11.40 -2.90 7.42
CA VAL A 221 11.53 -2.17 8.70
C VAL A 221 12.28 -0.86 8.41
N PRO A 222 11.94 0.27 9.05
CA PRO A 222 10.94 0.46 10.12
C PRO A 222 9.51 0.70 9.63
N ASP A 223 9.31 0.81 8.31
CA ASP A 223 8.02 1.31 7.79
C ASP A 223 6.90 0.26 7.73
N PHE A 224 7.21 -1.00 8.02
CA PHE A 224 6.29 -2.14 7.97
C PHE A 224 5.49 -2.25 6.67
N ARG A 225 6.10 -1.82 5.56
CA ARG A 225 5.49 -1.95 4.22
C ARG A 225 5.64 -3.38 3.74
N VAL A 226 4.57 -3.95 3.17
CA VAL A 226 4.66 -5.24 2.49
C VAL A 226 5.58 -5.11 1.29
N THR A 227 6.70 -5.82 1.31
CA THR A 227 7.64 -5.89 0.18
C THR A 227 7.29 -7.07 -0.73
N ASN A 228 6.85 -8.19 -0.15
CA ASN A 228 6.47 -9.39 -0.90
C ASN A 228 5.33 -10.14 -0.23
N TYR A 229 4.60 -10.91 -1.05
CA TYR A 229 3.57 -11.84 -0.62
C TYR A 229 3.63 -13.12 -1.47
N TYR A 230 3.55 -14.27 -0.80
CA TYR A 230 3.56 -15.58 -1.46
C TYR A 230 2.48 -16.50 -0.90
N THR A 231 2.06 -17.45 -1.72
CA THR A 231 1.23 -18.58 -1.29
C THR A 231 1.89 -19.87 -1.78
N PHE A 232 2.26 -20.76 -0.87
CA PHE A 232 2.82 -22.08 -1.16
C PHE A 232 1.76 -23.16 -0.94
N LYS A 233 1.94 -24.36 -1.52
CA LYS A 233 1.12 -25.56 -1.30
C LYS A 233 2.03 -26.76 -1.09
#